data_AF-A0A5K1A8N1-F1
#
_entry.id   AF-A0A5K1A8N1-F1
#
_cell.length_a   1.000
_cell.length_b   1.000
_cell.length_c   1.000
_cell.angle_alpha   90.00
_cell.angle_beta   90.00
_cell.angle_gamma   90.00
#
_symmetry.space_group_name_H-M   'P 1'
#
loop_
_entity.id
_entity.type
_entity.pdbx_description
1 polymer ?
#
loop_
_entity_poly.entity_id
_entity_poly.type
_entity_poly.pdbx_seq_one_letter_code
_entity_poly.pdbx_strand_id
1 'polypeptide(L)'
;AKLVHDLNAMSVSEIDEFDYETRIGAYEKINMKLFSEMKESHAVVILSHCVYDMSSEELLLRQSASKSLLAFVQLSSVVLDNSCKKSADQQSSGRNHENNSGVIVTIEPDCCWTIAAIHRTIHKFFLLHMREAMGQAIFIQK
;
A
#
# COMPACT_ATOMS: atom_id res chain seq x y z
N ALA A 1 -7.53 6.40 -13.71
CA ALA A 1 -8.01 5.28 -14.57
C ALA A 1 -6.86 4.46 -15.14
N LYS A 2 -5.82 5.07 -15.75
CA LYS A 2 -4.69 4.35 -16.37
C LYS A 2 -4.01 3.30 -15.48
N LEU A 3 -3.67 3.63 -14.23
CA LEU A 3 -3.01 2.67 -13.34
C LEU A 3 -3.80 1.38 -13.13
N VAL A 4 -5.12 1.49 -12.89
CA VAL A 4 -6.00 0.33 -12.68
C VAL A 4 -6.15 -0.48 -13.97
N HIS A 5 -6.23 0.19 -15.12
CA HIS A 5 -6.23 -0.46 -16.43
C HIS A 5 -4.96 -1.30 -16.61
N ASP A 6 -3.79 -0.71 -16.36
CA ASP A 6 -2.50 -1.38 -16.55
C ASP A 6 -2.30 -2.54 -15.55
N LEU A 7 -2.84 -2.43 -14.32
CA LEU A 7 -2.88 -3.55 -13.36
C LEU A 7 -3.79 -4.71 -13.79
N ASN A 8 -4.71 -4.48 -14.72
CA ASN A 8 -5.62 -5.49 -15.28
C ASN A 8 -5.23 -5.90 -16.71
N ALA A 9 -4.00 -5.60 -17.15
CA ALA A 9 -3.58 -5.91 -18.50
C ALA A 9 -3.56 -7.43 -18.74
N MET A 10 -4.14 -7.83 -19.88
CA MET A 10 -4.23 -9.21 -20.36
C MET A 10 -3.34 -9.38 -21.60
N SER A 11 -2.78 -10.56 -21.77
CA SER A 11 -2.00 -10.94 -22.94
C SER A 11 -2.86 -10.83 -24.20
N VAL A 12 -2.28 -10.26 -25.25
CA VAL A 12 -2.93 -10.15 -26.57
C VAL A 12 -2.71 -11.43 -27.39
N SER A 13 -1.68 -12.21 -27.05
CA SER A 13 -1.28 -13.43 -27.75
C SER A 13 -1.81 -14.72 -27.13
N GLU A 14 -2.00 -14.74 -25.81
CA GLU A 14 -2.43 -15.92 -25.05
C GLU A 14 -3.78 -15.64 -24.37
N ILE A 15 -4.73 -16.55 -24.55
CA ILE A 15 -6.06 -16.46 -23.94
C ILE A 15 -5.92 -16.78 -22.46
N ASP A 16 -6.58 -15.97 -21.62
CA ASP A 16 -6.63 -16.13 -20.16
C ASP A 16 -5.29 -15.94 -19.44
N GLU A 17 -4.31 -15.32 -20.11
CA GLU A 17 -3.01 -15.02 -19.54
C GLU A 17 -2.84 -13.51 -19.32
N PHE A 18 -2.11 -13.13 -18.26
CA PHE A 18 -1.85 -11.74 -17.95
C PHE A 18 -0.72 -11.16 -18.80
N ASP A 19 -0.81 -9.86 -19.11
CA ASP A 19 0.35 -9.11 -19.60
C ASP A 19 1.23 -8.73 -18.40
N TYR A 20 2.15 -9.64 -18.04
CA TYR A 20 3.01 -9.49 -16.87
C TYR A 20 3.91 -8.26 -16.97
N GLU A 21 4.40 -7.91 -18.17
CA GLU A 21 5.27 -6.74 -18.36
C GLU A 21 4.51 -5.44 -18.02
N THR A 22 3.32 -5.26 -18.60
CA THR A 22 2.49 -4.09 -18.34
C THR A 22 2.07 -4.02 -16.86
N ARG A 23 1.69 -5.15 -16.26
CA ARG A 23 1.29 -5.20 -14.85
C ARG A 23 2.43 -4.89 -13.90
N ILE A 24 3.62 -5.47 -14.12
CA ILE A 24 4.80 -5.19 -13.29
C ILE A 24 5.18 -3.71 -13.43
N GLY A 25 5.19 -3.16 -14.64
CA GLY A 25 5.44 -1.73 -14.87
C GLY A 25 4.37 -0.81 -14.25
N ALA A 26 3.15 -1.30 -14.03
CA ALA A 26 2.13 -0.60 -13.25
C ALA A 26 2.45 -0.61 -11.75
N TYR A 27 2.85 -1.77 -11.20
CA TYR A 27 3.26 -1.90 -9.82
C TYR A 27 4.48 -1.06 -9.45
N GLU A 28 5.45 -0.90 -10.35
CA GLU A 28 6.64 -0.07 -10.10
C GLU A 28 6.30 1.41 -9.85
N LYS A 29 5.15 1.88 -10.36
CA LYS A 29 4.67 3.24 -10.15
C LYS A 29 4.02 3.42 -8.78
N ILE A 30 3.64 2.33 -8.11
CA ILE A 30 3.00 2.37 -6.80
C ILE A 30 4.07 2.60 -5.74
N ASN A 31 3.97 3.73 -5.06
CA ASN A 31 4.84 4.12 -3.97
C ASN A 31 4.07 4.96 -2.94
N MET A 32 4.76 5.29 -1.85
CA MET A 32 4.16 6.04 -0.75
C MET A 32 3.64 7.42 -1.19
N LYS A 33 4.36 8.11 -2.09
CA LYS A 33 3.95 9.43 -2.62
C LYS A 33 2.62 9.31 -3.37
N LEU A 34 2.50 8.31 -4.26
CA LEU A 34 1.27 8.06 -5.00
C LEU A 34 0.08 7.81 -4.06
N PHE A 35 0.25 7.03 -2.99
CA PHE A 35 -0.82 6.84 -2.01
C PHE A 35 -1.18 8.12 -1.27
N SER A 36 -0.20 8.97 -0.95
CA SER A 36 -0.43 10.21 -0.20
C SER A 36 -1.28 11.24 -0.96
N GLU A 37 -1.18 11.23 -2.30
CA GLU A 37 -1.95 12.08 -3.23
C GLU A 37 -3.32 11.47 -3.58
N MET A 38 -3.54 10.19 -3.24
CA MET A 38 -4.72 9.44 -3.64
C MET A 38 -5.80 9.48 -2.56
N LYS A 39 -7.06 9.61 -2.99
CA LYS A 39 -8.23 9.48 -2.10
C LYS A 39 -8.35 8.06 -1.56
N GLU A 40 -8.87 7.92 -0.34
CA GLU A 40 -9.13 6.63 0.35
C GLU A 40 -9.82 5.62 -0.57
N SER A 41 -10.89 6.02 -1.28
CA SER A 41 -11.65 5.14 -2.17
C SER A 41 -10.83 4.55 -3.32
N HIS A 42 -9.94 5.34 -3.92
CA HIS A 42 -9.08 4.87 -5.01
C HIS A 42 -7.95 3.97 -4.48
N ALA A 43 -7.40 4.33 -3.31
CA ALA A 43 -6.35 3.53 -2.70
C ALA A 43 -6.84 2.13 -2.34
N VAL A 44 -8.06 2.01 -1.81
CA VAL A 44 -8.67 0.70 -1.51
C VAL A 44 -8.76 -0.19 -2.77
N VAL A 45 -9.05 0.38 -3.95
CA VAL A 45 -9.06 -0.38 -5.22
C VAL A 45 -7.66 -0.91 -5.56
N ILE A 46 -6.62 -0.07 -5.43
CA ILE A 46 -5.24 -0.50 -5.65
C ILE A 46 -4.82 -1.56 -4.64
N LEU A 47 -5.16 -1.37 -3.37
CA LEU A 47 -4.89 -2.31 -2.31
C LEU A 47 -5.60 -3.66 -2.54
N SER A 48 -6.80 -3.65 -3.13
CA SER A 48 -7.54 -4.85 -3.55
C SER A 48 -6.74 -5.67 -4.58
N HIS A 49 -6.20 -5.00 -5.60
CA HIS A 49 -5.30 -5.65 -6.55
C HIS A 49 -4.06 -6.23 -5.89
N CYS A 50 -3.44 -5.48 -4.97
CA CYS A 50 -2.24 -5.96 -4.28
C CYS A 50 -2.55 -7.18 -3.39
N VAL A 51 -3.69 -7.19 -2.69
CA VAL A 51 -4.08 -8.34 -1.86
C VAL A 51 -4.35 -9.57 -2.72
N TYR A 52 -5.01 -9.39 -3.88
CA TYR A 52 -5.24 -10.48 -4.83
C TYR A 52 -3.92 -11.06 -5.37
N ASP A 53 -3.04 -10.20 -5.89
CA ASP A 53 -1.77 -10.63 -6.50
C ASP A 53 -0.73 -11.13 -5.48
N MET A 54 -0.89 -10.81 -4.20
CA MET A 54 -0.07 -11.37 -3.11
C MET A 54 -0.25 -12.90 -2.97
N SER A 55 -1.32 -13.46 -3.51
CA SER A 55 -1.55 -14.91 -3.57
C SER A 55 -1.30 -15.49 -4.97
N SER A 56 -0.79 -14.69 -5.92
CA SER A 56 -0.48 -15.16 -7.27
C SER A 56 0.60 -16.24 -7.25
N GLU A 57 0.50 -17.21 -8.16
CA GLU A 57 1.54 -18.20 -8.42
C GLU A 57 2.81 -17.55 -8.97
N GLU A 58 2.65 -16.42 -9.69
CA GLU A 58 3.76 -15.68 -10.29
C GLU A 58 4.54 -14.89 -9.24
N LEU A 59 5.82 -15.25 -9.07
CA LEU A 59 6.67 -14.71 -8.02
C LEU A 59 6.86 -13.19 -8.15
N LEU A 60 7.03 -12.69 -9.38
CA LEU A 60 7.26 -11.26 -9.63
C LEU A 60 6.03 -10.42 -9.27
N LEU A 61 4.82 -10.92 -9.56
CA LEU A 61 3.58 -10.26 -9.15
C LEU A 61 3.45 -10.26 -7.63
N ARG A 62 3.74 -11.39 -6.97
CA ARG A 62 3.70 -11.50 -5.51
C ARG A 62 4.62 -10.49 -4.81
N GLN A 63 5.85 -10.35 -5.31
CA GLN A 63 6.83 -9.40 -4.79
C GLN A 63 6.40 -7.96 -5.03
N SER A 64 5.90 -7.67 -6.23
CA SER A 64 5.42 -6.34 -6.63
C SER A 64 4.21 -5.87 -5.80
N ALA A 65 3.26 -6.76 -5.59
CA ALA A 65 2.11 -6.55 -4.73
C ALA A 65 2.52 -6.35 -3.27
N SER A 66 3.42 -7.18 -2.74
CA SER A 66 3.94 -7.06 -1.38
C SER A 66 4.65 -5.73 -1.14
N LYS A 67 5.47 -5.29 -2.10
CA LYS A 67 6.14 -3.97 -2.05
C LYS A 67 5.14 -2.82 -2.03
N SER A 68 4.07 -2.92 -2.81
CA SER A 68 3.00 -1.91 -2.85
C SER A 68 2.22 -1.83 -1.53
N LEU A 69 1.95 -2.98 -0.91
CA LEU A 69 1.33 -3.04 0.42
C LEU A 69 2.24 -2.46 1.50
N LEU A 70 3.55 -2.74 1.43
CA LEU A 70 4.53 -2.13 2.33
C LEU A 70 4.55 -0.60 2.17
N ALA A 71 4.46 -0.07 0.96
CA ALA A 71 4.39 1.37 0.73
C ALA A 71 3.17 2.02 1.42
N PHE A 72 2.03 1.34 1.48
CA PHE A 72 0.87 1.80 2.25
C PHE A 72 1.11 1.74 3.77
N VAL A 73 1.77 0.69 4.28
CA VAL A 73 2.14 0.59 5.70
C VAL A 73 3.10 1.72 6.09
N GLN A 74 4.06 2.03 5.22
CA GLN A 74 4.98 3.17 5.41
C GLN A 74 4.22 4.49 5.46
N LEU A 75 3.28 4.73 4.53
CA LEU A 75 2.42 5.91 4.58
C LEU A 75 1.66 5.99 5.91
N SER A 76 1.09 4.88 6.34
CA SER A 76 0.33 4.77 7.59
C SER A 76 1.19 5.20 8.77
N SER A 77 2.42 4.68 8.88
CA SER A 77 3.36 5.06 9.95
C SER A 77 3.58 6.58 9.98
N VAL A 78 3.86 7.19 8.83
CA VAL A 78 4.16 8.63 8.79
C VAL A 78 2.92 9.47 9.13
N VAL A 79 1.72 9.07 8.69
CA VAL A 79 0.45 9.74 9.06
C VAL A 79 0.20 9.65 10.58
N LEU A 80 0.47 8.50 11.19
CA LEU A 80 0.32 8.32 12.63
C LEU A 80 1.38 9.14 13.41
N ASP A 81 2.64 9.11 13.01
CA ASP A 81 3.73 9.81 13.69
C ASP A 81 3.57 11.34 13.64
N ASN A 82 3.12 11.87 12.50
CA ASN A 82 2.88 13.31 12.34
C ASN A 82 1.72 13.82 13.21
N SER A 83 0.77 12.95 13.55
CA SER A 83 -0.33 13.31 14.45
C SER A 83 0.12 13.41 15.91
N CYS A 84 1.03 12.53 16.36
CA CYS A 84 1.61 12.56 17.70
C CYS A 84 2.47 13.81 17.95
N LYS A 85 3.16 14.31 16.91
CA LYS A 85 3.97 15.53 17.01
C LYS A 85 3.12 16.80 17.16
N LYS A 86 2.00 16.90 16.43
CA LYS A 86 1.05 18.03 16.55
C LYS A 86 0.41 18.13 17.94
N SER A 87 0.27 17.03 18.67
CA SER A 87 -0.21 17.03 20.07
C SER A 87 0.88 17.38 21.09
N ALA A 88 2.16 17.13 20.78
CA ALA A 88 3.28 17.44 21.67
C ALA A 88 3.71 18.92 21.61
N ASP A 89 3.55 19.58 20.46
CA ASP A 89 3.93 21.00 20.29
C ASP A 89 2.98 21.99 21.00
N GLN A 90 1.92 21.52 21.68
CA GLN A 90 1.11 22.36 22.60
C GLN A 90 1.53 22.23 24.07
N GLN A 91 2.44 21.33 24.44
CA GLN A 91 3.02 21.26 25.78
C GLN A 91 4.48 20.81 25.72
N SER A 92 5.37 21.73 26.10
CA SER A 92 6.81 21.56 26.40
C SER A 92 7.80 21.95 25.30
N SER A 93 8.35 23.15 25.52
CA SER A 93 9.74 23.48 25.20
C SER A 93 10.68 22.42 25.78
N GLY A 94 11.49 21.81 24.90
CA GLY A 94 12.77 21.19 25.22
C GLY A 94 12.78 19.68 25.47
N ARG A 95 13.28 18.91 24.49
CA ARG A 95 14.49 18.06 24.63
C ARG A 95 14.79 17.24 23.36
N ASN A 96 16.08 17.14 23.08
CA ASN A 96 16.70 16.35 22.03
C ASN A 96 16.42 14.84 22.20
N HIS A 97 16.08 14.15 21.11
CA HIS A 97 16.44 12.75 20.94
C HIS A 97 16.69 12.44 19.46
N GLU A 98 17.98 12.30 19.15
CA GLU A 98 18.46 11.66 17.93
C GLU A 98 18.19 10.14 18.00
N ASN A 99 18.23 9.50 16.83
CA ASN A 99 18.10 8.06 16.55
C ASN A 99 16.69 7.58 16.16
N ASN A 100 16.36 7.73 14.88
CA ASN A 100 16.05 6.52 14.10
C ASN A 100 16.41 6.74 12.63
N SER A 101 17.24 5.85 12.10
CA SER A 101 17.56 5.75 10.67
C SER A 101 16.32 5.23 9.95
N GLY A 102 15.45 6.15 9.55
CA GLY A 102 14.34 5.90 8.66
C GLY A 102 14.22 7.14 7.79
N VAL A 103 14.28 6.96 6.47
CA VAL A 103 14.12 8.05 5.49
C VAL A 103 13.00 8.97 5.97
N ILE A 104 13.34 10.20 6.35
CA ILE A 104 12.36 11.23 6.70
C ILE A 104 11.67 11.58 5.39
N VAL A 105 10.60 10.86 5.07
CA VAL A 105 9.74 11.26 3.97
C VAL A 105 8.81 12.32 4.52
N THR A 106 9.15 13.57 4.23
CA THR A 106 8.29 14.71 4.51
C THR A 106 7.02 14.53 3.70
N ILE A 107 5.92 14.23 4.39
CA ILE A 107 4.60 14.25 3.77
C ILE A 107 4.31 15.71 3.37
N GLU A 108 4.02 15.93 2.09
CA GLU A 108 3.55 17.22 1.58
C GLU A 108 2.28 17.66 2.37
N PRO A 109 2.10 18.96 2.64
CA PRO A 109 1.03 19.48 3.50
C PRO A 109 -0.40 19.08 3.07
N ASP A 110 -0.57 18.57 1.85
CA ASP A 110 -1.86 18.20 1.25
C ASP A 110 -2.18 16.69 1.32
N CYS A 111 -1.54 15.94 2.24
CA CYS A 111 -1.85 14.54 2.43
C CYS A 111 -3.34 14.32 2.70
N CYS A 112 -4.00 13.59 1.80
CA CYS A 112 -5.43 13.33 1.87
C CYS A 112 -5.80 12.32 2.99
N TRP A 113 -4.82 11.75 3.68
CA TRP A 113 -5.00 10.71 4.67
C TRP A 113 -5.11 11.26 6.09
N THR A 114 -6.15 10.81 6.78
CA THR A 114 -6.34 11.03 8.21
C THR A 114 -6.13 9.72 8.97
N ILE A 115 -5.83 9.80 10.27
CA ILE A 115 -5.74 8.61 11.14
C ILE A 115 -7.02 7.78 11.05
N ALA A 116 -8.19 8.44 11.01
CA ALA A 116 -9.48 7.77 10.88
C ALA A 116 -9.59 7.00 9.55
N ALA A 117 -9.12 7.58 8.44
CA ALA A 117 -9.08 6.90 7.14
C ALA A 117 -8.13 5.69 7.16
N ILE A 118 -6.94 5.83 7.75
CA ILE A 118 -6.00 4.70 7.91
C ILE A 118 -6.63 3.58 8.73
N HIS A 119 -7.24 3.91 9.87
CA HIS A 119 -7.89 2.95 10.75
C HIS A 119 -9.06 2.23 10.04
N ARG A 120 -9.89 2.98 9.29
CA ARG A 120 -10.96 2.39 8.47
C ARG A 120 -10.42 1.43 7.44
N THR A 121 -9.39 1.81 6.69
CA THR A 121 -8.78 0.95 5.67
C THR A 121 -8.17 -0.30 6.28
N ILE A 122 -7.47 -0.19 7.42
CA ILE A 122 -6.88 -1.35 8.08
C ILE A 122 -7.98 -2.32 8.53
N HIS A 123 -8.99 -1.83 9.25
CA HIS A 123 -10.02 -2.69 9.83
C HIS A 123 -11.01 -3.25 8.81
N LYS A 124 -11.46 -2.43 7.87
CA LYS A 124 -12.49 -2.83 6.90
C LYS A 124 -11.91 -3.60 5.71
N PHE A 125 -10.65 -3.35 5.37
CA PHE A 125 -10.05 -3.91 4.17
C PHE A 125 -8.89 -4.85 4.49
N PHE A 126 -7.79 -4.37 5.10
CA PHE A 126 -6.59 -5.20 5.29
C PHE A 126 -6.85 -6.45 6.13
N LEU A 127 -7.40 -6.28 7.34
CA LEU A 127 -7.61 -7.41 8.25
C LEU A 127 -8.61 -8.44 7.72
N LEU A 128 -9.56 -8.00 6.90
CA LEU A 128 -10.56 -8.86 6.29
C LEU A 128 -9.95 -9.67 5.14
N HIS A 129 -9.28 -9.00 4.20
CA HIS A 129 -8.90 -9.61 2.93
C HIS A 129 -7.49 -10.21 2.93
N MET A 130 -6.53 -9.65 3.68
CA MET A 130 -5.17 -10.23 3.72
C MET A 130 -5.12 -11.58 4.41
N ARG A 131 -5.92 -11.76 5.47
CA ARG A 131 -5.98 -13.04 6.17
C ARG A 131 -6.44 -14.15 5.23
N GLU A 132 -7.45 -13.87 4.41
CA GLU A 132 -7.98 -14.81 3.43
C GLU A 132 -6.93 -15.10 2.34
N ALA A 133 -6.32 -14.06 1.77
CA ALA A 133 -5.27 -14.19 0.76
C ALA A 133 -4.08 -15.04 1.25
N MET A 134 -3.58 -14.76 2.45
CA MET A 134 -2.47 -15.50 3.06
C MET A 134 -2.86 -16.92 3.51
N GLY A 135 -4.13 -17.14 3.87
CA GLY A 135 -4.64 -18.45 4.25
C GLY A 135 -4.64 -19.45 3.10
N GLN A 136 -4.91 -19.00 1.88
CA GLN A 136 -4.95 -19.89 0.71
C GLN A 136 -3.58 -20.48 0.34
N ALA A 137 -2.48 -19.77 0.59
CA ALA A 137 -1.12 -20.28 0.36
C ALA A 137 -0.77 -21.52 1.20
N ILE A 138 -1.48 -21.75 2.32
CA ILE A 138 -1.24 -22.89 3.21
C ILE A 138 -1.95 -24.17 2.70
N PHE A 139 -2.95 -24.05 1.83
CA PHE A 139 -3.75 -25.19 1.34
C PHE A 139 -3.20 -25.84 0.06
N ILE A 140 -2.14 -25.30 -0.56
CA ILE A 140 -1.56 -25.83 -1.81
C ILE A 140 -0.53 -26.96 -1.54
N GLN A 141 -0.50 -27.53 -0.33
CA GLN A 141 0.16 -28.82 -0.08
C GLN A 141 -0.87 -29.84 0.39
N LYS A 142 -1.47 -30.58 -0.57
CA LYS A 142 -2.05 -31.90 -0.34
C LYS A 142 -2.02 -32.73 -1.61
#